data_AF-A0A1U7WPT9-F1
#
_entry.id   AF-A0A1U7WPT9-F1
#
_cell.length_a   1.000
_cell.length_b   1.000
_cell.length_c   1.000
_cell.angle_alpha   90.00
_cell.angle_beta   90.00
_cell.angle_gamma   90.00
#
_symmetry.space_group_name_H-M   'P 1'
#
loop_
_entity.id
_entity.type
_entity.pdbx_description
1 polymer ?
#
loop_
_entity_poly.entity_id
_entity_poly.type
_entity_poly.pdbx_seq_one_letter_code
_entity_poly.pdbx_strand_id
1 'polypeptide(L)'
;MMVADELGMRNPEHEDYEPETESEEDDEQVVKLAEPSKNVVYNWDGLFDKLRDIGLPDGLDWSHRLNIDKEEEQEVVDVNDDCARDLSFYMQALEGVRRAFLNFQSKGEPFLRPCDYYGEMVKPDTHMEKVKGRLLTEMRKIQEDAERRKARENKKLAKEVQAQKMKERAKLKKQEIESVKKWMKKRQQSGFDKEGAGGLDLAIDEDGTKPFQRSNKNRPGVSPGDRSGGKATFGGKGKGPDKKRKSREFRDSKFGFGGRKGLKKQNSAETTNDFRGFHK
;
A
#
# COMPACT_ATOMS: atom_id res chain seq x y z
N MET A 1 46.75 43.95 -29.95
CA MET A 1 45.52 44.73 -30.19
C MET A 1 44.50 43.77 -30.74
N MET A 2 43.45 43.48 -29.97
CA MET A 2 42.07 43.02 -30.30
C MET A 2 41.90 41.90 -31.37
N VAL A 3 41.03 40.90 -31.33
CA VAL A 3 40.03 40.26 -30.44
C VAL A 3 39.45 39.12 -31.33
N ALA A 4 38.91 38.06 -30.71
CA ALA A 4 37.91 37.10 -31.23
C ALA A 4 38.35 35.86 -32.04
N ASP A 5 38.17 34.72 -31.37
CA ASP A 5 37.70 33.44 -31.92
C ASP A 5 36.43 33.59 -32.78
N GLU A 6 36.33 32.87 -33.89
CA GLU A 6 35.06 32.59 -34.56
C GLU A 6 34.98 31.10 -34.97
N LEU A 7 34.25 30.34 -34.13
CA LEU A 7 33.79 28.98 -34.38
C LEU A 7 32.61 29.02 -35.35
N GLY A 8 32.83 28.60 -36.60
CA GLY A 8 31.75 28.31 -37.55
C GLY A 8 31.08 26.97 -37.26
N MET A 9 30.05 26.96 -36.41
CA MET A 9 29.19 25.79 -36.17
C MET A 9 27.92 25.83 -37.04
N ARG A 10 27.96 24.95 -38.03
CA ARG A 10 26.89 24.26 -38.76
C ARG A 10 25.47 24.35 -38.16
N ASN A 11 24.55 24.91 -38.94
CA ASN A 11 23.10 24.67 -38.88
C ASN A 11 22.73 23.86 -40.13
N PRO A 12 22.02 22.72 -40.00
CA PRO A 12 20.67 22.70 -40.56
C PRO A 12 19.68 21.87 -39.72
N GLU A 13 18.39 22.07 -39.99
CA GLU A 13 17.22 21.33 -39.46
C GLU A 13 16.55 21.99 -38.25
N HIS A 14 15.83 23.05 -38.61
CA HIS A 14 14.63 23.55 -37.98
C HIS A 14 13.50 22.55 -38.23
N GLU A 15 12.89 21.98 -37.19
CA GLU A 15 11.46 21.65 -37.08
C GLU A 15 11.13 21.02 -35.70
N ASP A 16 10.17 21.65 -35.02
CA ASP A 16 9.27 21.18 -33.97
C ASP A 16 9.80 20.83 -32.56
N TYR A 17 9.87 21.87 -31.71
CA TYR A 17 9.76 21.75 -30.26
C TYR A 17 8.89 22.90 -29.73
N GLU A 18 7.59 22.64 -29.53
CA GLU A 18 6.71 23.49 -28.72
C GLU A 18 6.70 22.98 -27.27
N PRO A 19 7.19 23.77 -26.30
CA PRO A 19 6.87 23.58 -24.90
C PRO A 19 5.68 24.48 -24.53
N GLU A 20 4.46 23.93 -24.54
CA GLU A 20 3.36 24.52 -23.77
C GLU A 20 3.57 24.20 -22.28
N THR A 21 4.26 25.11 -21.60
CA THR A 21 4.17 25.28 -20.16
C THR A 21 3.91 26.76 -19.91
N GLU A 22 2.67 27.20 -20.11
CA GLU A 22 2.17 28.37 -19.41
C GLU A 22 1.94 27.97 -17.96
N SER A 23 2.76 28.58 -17.11
CA SER A 23 2.55 28.70 -15.68
C SER A 23 1.26 29.49 -15.45
N GLU A 24 0.14 28.81 -15.21
CA GLU A 24 -1.01 29.44 -14.58
C GLU A 24 -0.66 29.67 -13.10
N GLU A 25 -0.27 30.91 -12.81
CA GLU A 25 -0.24 31.45 -11.46
C GLU A 25 -1.66 31.30 -10.89
N ASP A 26 -1.72 30.62 -9.75
CA ASP A 26 -2.90 30.35 -8.93
C ASP A 26 -3.37 31.68 -8.32
N ASP A 27 -3.87 32.59 -9.15
CA ASP A 27 -4.63 33.76 -8.71
C ASP A 27 -5.94 33.23 -8.15
N GLU A 28 -6.09 33.30 -6.84
CA GLU A 28 -7.35 33.10 -6.12
C GLU A 28 -8.50 33.74 -6.92
N GLN A 29 -9.24 32.91 -7.66
CA GLN A 29 -10.38 33.36 -8.45
C GLN A 29 -11.50 33.73 -7.48
N VAL A 30 -11.39 34.92 -6.89
CA VAL A 30 -12.52 35.60 -6.26
C VAL A 30 -13.54 35.78 -7.36
N VAL A 31 -14.55 34.89 -7.39
CA VAL A 31 -15.66 34.96 -8.32
C VAL A 31 -16.38 36.28 -8.05
N LYS A 32 -16.01 37.34 -8.80
CA LYS A 32 -16.66 38.64 -8.70
C LYS A 32 -18.10 38.45 -9.12
N LEU A 33 -19.02 38.61 -8.16
CA LEU A 33 -20.46 38.58 -8.40
C LEU A 33 -20.78 39.55 -9.55
N ALA A 34 -21.50 39.06 -10.57
CA ALA A 34 -21.88 39.87 -11.71
C ALA A 34 -22.68 41.10 -11.23
N GLU A 35 -22.18 42.29 -11.53
CA GLU A 35 -22.88 43.53 -11.18
C GLU A 35 -24.23 43.57 -11.94
N PRO A 36 -25.34 43.85 -11.24
CA PRO A 36 -26.66 43.91 -11.87
C PRO A 36 -26.69 44.99 -12.95
N SER A 37 -27.29 44.67 -14.10
CA SER A 37 -27.40 45.63 -15.19
C SER A 37 -28.19 46.87 -14.76
N LYS A 38 -27.76 48.06 -15.20
CA LYS A 38 -28.27 49.37 -14.75
C LYS A 38 -29.77 49.61 -15.02
N ASN A 39 -30.42 48.75 -15.81
CA ASN A 39 -31.81 48.89 -16.24
C ASN A 39 -32.79 47.91 -15.54
N VAL A 40 -32.36 47.19 -14.50
CA VAL A 40 -33.25 46.28 -13.77
C VAL A 40 -34.18 47.08 -12.87
N VAL A 41 -35.43 47.25 -13.31
CA VAL A 41 -36.53 47.71 -12.46
C VAL A 41 -37.14 46.48 -11.80
N TYR A 42 -37.14 46.44 -10.47
CA TYR A 42 -37.78 45.38 -9.70
C TYR A 42 -39.31 45.55 -9.74
N ASN A 43 -39.99 44.84 -10.64
CA ASN A 43 -41.45 44.83 -10.74
C ASN A 43 -42.04 43.73 -9.85
N TRP A 44 -42.35 44.07 -8.59
CA TRP A 44 -42.97 43.15 -7.62
C TRP A 44 -44.32 42.62 -8.11
N ASP A 45 -45.19 43.49 -8.62
CA ASP A 45 -46.57 43.13 -8.98
C ASP A 45 -46.60 42.14 -10.15
N GLY A 46 -45.79 42.39 -11.18
CA GLY A 46 -45.68 41.49 -12.33
C GLY A 46 -45.10 40.12 -11.96
N LEU A 47 -44.20 40.04 -10.98
CA LEU A 47 -43.68 38.77 -10.46
C LEU A 47 -44.77 37.97 -9.75
N PHE A 48 -45.59 38.62 -8.91
CA PHE A 48 -46.71 37.95 -8.23
C PHE A 48 -47.80 37.49 -9.19
N ASP A 49 -48.13 38.28 -10.21
CA ASP A 49 -49.08 37.89 -11.24
C ASP A 49 -48.61 36.64 -11.99
N LYS A 50 -47.32 36.60 -12.37
CA LYS A 50 -46.73 35.41 -13.02
C LYS A 50 -46.64 34.21 -12.09
N LEU A 51 -46.36 34.42 -10.80
CA LEU A 51 -46.35 33.36 -9.82
C LEU A 51 -47.73 32.72 -9.69
N ARG A 52 -48.81 33.52 -9.72
CA ARG A 52 -50.19 33.02 -9.71
C ARG A 52 -50.54 32.28 -11.01
N ASP A 53 -50.05 32.75 -12.15
CA ASP A 53 -50.27 32.09 -13.45
C ASP A 53 -49.62 30.69 -13.53
N ILE A 54 -48.41 30.54 -12.95
CA ILE A 54 -47.60 29.32 -13.04
C ILE A 54 -47.84 28.38 -11.84
N GLY A 55 -48.24 28.94 -10.70
CA GLY A 55 -48.37 28.23 -9.43
C GLY A 55 -49.32 27.05 -9.50
N LEU A 56 -48.89 25.91 -8.94
CA LEU A 56 -49.76 24.76 -8.74
C LEU A 56 -50.77 25.06 -7.61
N PRO A 57 -51.97 24.44 -7.62
CA PRO A 57 -52.94 24.61 -6.55
C PRO A 57 -52.42 24.16 -5.17
N ASP A 58 -52.70 24.96 -4.13
CA ASP A 58 -52.19 24.74 -2.76
C ASP A 58 -52.74 23.47 -2.09
N GLY A 59 -53.88 22.97 -2.55
CA GLY A 59 -54.54 21.77 -1.99
C GLY A 59 -53.98 20.43 -2.47
N LEU A 60 -52.92 20.42 -3.29
CA LEU A 60 -52.33 19.17 -3.79
C LEU A 60 -51.63 18.39 -2.65
N ASP A 61 -51.81 17.08 -2.65
CA ASP A 61 -51.05 16.21 -1.76
C ASP A 61 -49.56 16.30 -2.08
N TRP A 62 -48.73 16.19 -1.04
CA TRP A 62 -47.28 16.30 -1.15
C TRP A 62 -46.68 15.28 -2.13
N SER A 63 -47.28 14.10 -2.29
CA SER A 63 -46.81 13.06 -3.23
C SER A 63 -46.79 13.53 -4.70
N HIS A 64 -47.54 14.57 -5.05
CA HIS A 64 -47.53 15.16 -6.39
C HIS A 64 -46.44 16.21 -6.59
N ARG A 65 -46.00 16.89 -5.52
CA ARG A 65 -44.95 17.91 -5.60
C ARG A 65 -43.56 17.34 -5.31
N LEU A 66 -43.47 16.42 -4.35
CA LEU A 66 -42.22 15.80 -3.87
C LEU A 66 -41.12 16.82 -3.51
N ASN A 67 -41.52 18.05 -3.18
CA ASN A 67 -40.63 19.13 -2.78
C ASN A 67 -40.54 19.20 -1.25
N ILE A 68 -39.36 19.53 -0.73
CA ILE A 68 -39.15 19.79 0.69
C ILE A 68 -38.33 21.06 0.78
N ASP A 69 -38.99 22.09 1.26
CA ASP A 69 -38.40 23.40 1.41
C ASP A 69 -37.74 23.49 2.80
N LYS A 70 -36.60 24.16 2.86
CA LYS A 70 -35.90 24.46 4.11
C LYS A 70 -36.15 25.92 4.45
N GLU A 71 -36.83 26.16 5.57
CA GLU A 71 -37.21 27.51 6.01
C GLU A 71 -36.10 28.21 6.82
N GLU A 72 -35.11 27.45 7.31
CA GLU A 72 -34.02 28.00 8.12
C GLU A 72 -32.97 28.68 7.26
N GLU A 73 -32.58 29.89 7.66
CA GLU A 73 -31.43 30.60 7.10
C GLU A 73 -30.18 29.74 7.25
N GLN A 74 -29.54 29.45 6.11
CA GLN A 74 -28.36 28.61 6.05
C GLN A 74 -27.22 29.29 6.81
N GLU A 75 -26.49 28.54 7.64
CA GLU A 75 -25.27 29.05 8.28
C GLU A 75 -24.37 29.68 7.21
N VAL A 76 -23.85 30.87 7.49
CA VAL A 76 -22.99 31.60 6.54
C VAL A 76 -21.68 30.83 6.40
N VAL A 77 -21.62 29.95 5.40
CA VAL A 77 -20.40 29.28 4.98
C VAL A 77 -19.63 30.22 4.06
N ASP A 78 -18.31 30.28 4.21
CA ASP A 78 -17.45 30.99 3.28
C ASP A 78 -17.62 30.40 1.88
N VAL A 79 -17.95 31.26 0.91
CA VAL A 79 -18.23 30.85 -0.47
C VAL A 79 -16.97 30.26 -1.12
N ASN A 80 -15.78 30.66 -0.68
CA ASN A 80 -14.50 30.22 -1.25
C ASN A 80 -13.97 28.92 -0.63
N ASP A 81 -14.54 28.45 0.48
CA ASP A 81 -14.20 27.13 1.05
C ASP A 81 -15.13 26.05 0.46
N ASP A 82 -14.67 25.44 -0.64
CA ASP A 82 -15.41 24.39 -1.34
C ASP A 82 -15.74 23.19 -0.45
N CYS A 83 -14.85 22.79 0.46
CA CYS A 83 -15.07 21.62 1.31
C CYS A 83 -16.20 21.87 2.33
N ALA A 84 -16.19 23.04 2.97
CA ALA A 84 -17.25 23.42 3.89
C ALA A 84 -18.58 23.63 3.16
N ARG A 85 -18.53 24.23 1.97
CA ARG A 85 -19.72 24.47 1.13
C ARG A 85 -20.35 23.16 0.66
N ASP A 86 -19.57 22.21 0.18
CA ASP A 86 -20.05 20.88 -0.21
C ASP A 86 -20.68 20.12 0.96
N LEU A 87 -20.10 20.22 2.16
CA LEU A 87 -20.66 19.63 3.36
C LEU A 87 -22.03 20.22 3.70
N SER A 88 -22.20 21.53 3.52
CA SER A 88 -23.48 22.22 3.76
C SER A 88 -24.58 21.73 2.80
N PHE A 89 -24.26 21.56 1.52
CA PHE A 89 -25.19 21.01 0.52
C PHE A 89 -25.54 19.56 0.83
N TYR A 90 -24.54 18.77 1.23
CA TYR A 90 -24.75 17.39 1.64
C TYR A 90 -25.69 17.29 2.85
N MET A 91 -25.49 18.12 3.88
CA MET A 91 -26.33 18.13 5.08
C MET A 91 -27.76 18.58 4.77
N GLN A 92 -27.93 19.60 3.93
CA GLN A 92 -29.25 20.07 3.47
C GLN A 92 -30.00 18.96 2.72
N ALA A 93 -29.33 18.27 1.78
CA ALA A 93 -29.92 17.16 1.05
C ALA A 93 -30.29 16.00 1.97
N LEU A 94 -29.43 15.67 2.93
CA LEU A 94 -29.65 14.61 3.90
C LEU A 94 -30.87 14.89 4.79
N GLU A 95 -31.02 16.13 5.26
CA GLU A 95 -32.18 16.57 6.03
C GLU A 95 -33.48 16.48 5.21
N GLY A 96 -33.45 16.94 3.96
CA GLY A 96 -34.56 16.81 3.02
C GLY A 96 -34.97 15.34 2.84
N VAL A 97 -34.02 14.44 2.60
CA VAL A 97 -34.29 13.00 2.45
C VAL A 97 -34.89 12.40 3.73
N ARG A 98 -34.45 12.81 4.93
CA ARG A 98 -35.04 12.35 6.19
C ARG A 98 -36.49 12.79 6.35
N ARG A 99 -36.81 14.04 6.01
CA ARG A 99 -38.19 14.55 6.02
C ARG A 99 -39.06 13.81 4.99
N ALA A 100 -38.55 13.57 3.79
CA ALA A 100 -39.23 12.81 2.75
C ALA A 100 -39.53 11.38 3.23
N PHE A 101 -38.56 10.73 3.86
CA PHE A 101 -38.69 9.39 4.40
C PHE A 101 -39.85 9.28 5.40
N LEU A 102 -39.98 10.24 6.32
CA LEU A 102 -41.07 10.26 7.29
C LEU A 102 -42.44 10.40 6.61
N ASN A 103 -42.51 11.21 5.54
CA ASN A 103 -43.74 11.39 4.75
C ASN A 103 -44.10 10.13 3.97
N PHE A 104 -43.14 9.43 3.37
CA PHE A 104 -43.41 8.16 2.69
C PHE A 104 -43.82 7.06 3.67
N GLN A 105 -43.18 7.02 4.85
CA GLN A 105 -43.49 6.04 5.88
C GLN A 105 -44.90 6.24 6.46
N SER A 106 -45.34 7.48 6.68
CA SER A 106 -46.69 7.77 7.18
C SER A 106 -47.79 7.38 6.18
N LYS A 107 -47.50 7.45 4.88
CA LYS A 107 -48.40 7.02 3.79
C LYS A 107 -48.33 5.52 3.47
N GLY A 108 -47.27 4.83 3.90
CA GLY A 108 -47.04 3.43 3.61
C GLY A 108 -46.60 3.15 2.17
N GLU A 109 -45.99 4.13 1.50
CA GLU A 109 -45.51 3.98 0.12
C GLU A 109 -44.09 3.39 0.07
N PRO A 110 -43.80 2.46 -0.87
CA PRO A 110 -42.46 1.89 -1.02
C PRO A 110 -41.50 2.92 -1.63
N PHE A 111 -40.44 3.26 -0.90
CA PHE A 111 -39.44 4.25 -1.35
C PHE A 111 -38.07 3.64 -1.69
N LEU A 112 -37.71 2.49 -1.09
CA LEU A 112 -36.44 1.83 -1.41
C LEU A 112 -36.54 1.05 -2.72
N ARG A 113 -35.56 1.25 -3.59
CA ARG A 113 -35.37 0.39 -4.75
C ARG A 113 -35.05 -1.05 -4.27
N PRO A 114 -35.89 -2.05 -4.62
CA PRO A 114 -35.58 -3.44 -4.33
C PRO A 114 -34.29 -3.88 -5.04
N CYS A 115 -33.49 -4.74 -4.40
CA CYS A 115 -32.24 -5.24 -5.00
C CYS A 115 -32.47 -6.09 -6.26
N ASP A 116 -33.67 -6.68 -6.39
CA ASP A 116 -34.06 -7.55 -7.51
C ASP A 116 -34.74 -6.76 -8.67
N TYR A 117 -34.89 -5.44 -8.53
CA TYR A 117 -35.49 -4.61 -9.57
C TYR A 117 -34.43 -4.07 -10.54
N TYR A 118 -34.29 -4.73 -11.69
CA TYR A 118 -33.40 -4.33 -12.78
C TYR A 118 -34.11 -3.41 -13.77
N GLY A 119 -33.90 -2.10 -13.62
CA GLY A 119 -34.33 -1.06 -14.57
C GLY A 119 -33.15 -0.32 -15.16
N GLU A 120 -33.40 0.49 -16.19
CA GLU A 120 -32.38 1.37 -16.76
C GLU A 120 -31.97 2.43 -15.72
N MET A 121 -30.67 2.51 -15.45
CA MET A 121 -30.08 3.47 -14.51
C MET A 121 -29.46 4.63 -15.29
N VAL A 122 -29.39 5.82 -14.69
CA VAL A 122 -28.81 7.02 -15.31
C VAL A 122 -27.40 6.79 -15.87
N LYS A 123 -26.61 5.93 -15.22
CA LYS A 123 -25.26 5.54 -15.68
C LYS A 123 -25.25 4.04 -15.98
N PRO A 124 -24.73 3.61 -17.15
CA PRO A 124 -24.66 2.18 -17.49
C PRO A 124 -23.61 1.46 -16.64
N ASP A 125 -23.80 0.15 -16.47
CA ASP A 125 -22.89 -0.69 -15.67
C ASP A 125 -21.45 -0.68 -16.19
N THR A 126 -21.26 -0.57 -17.51
CA THR A 126 -19.93 -0.45 -18.13
C THR A 126 -19.18 0.81 -17.68
N HIS A 127 -19.90 1.90 -17.38
CA HIS A 127 -19.30 3.10 -16.82
C HIS A 127 -18.99 2.91 -15.33
N MET A 128 -19.91 2.32 -14.57
CA MET A 128 -19.72 2.07 -13.14
C MET A 128 -18.59 1.06 -12.85
N GLU A 129 -18.36 0.10 -13.75
CA GLU A 129 -17.22 -0.81 -13.68
C GLU A 129 -15.88 -0.06 -13.79
N LYS A 130 -15.78 0.92 -14.69
CA LYS A 130 -14.59 1.79 -14.81
C LYS A 130 -14.35 2.60 -13.53
N VAL A 131 -15.41 3.17 -12.95
CA VAL A 131 -15.32 3.92 -11.69
C VAL A 131 -14.85 3.01 -10.54
N LYS A 132 -15.45 1.82 -10.41
CA LYS A 132 -15.02 0.81 -9.43
C LYS A 132 -13.57 0.39 -9.64
N GLY A 133 -13.16 0.19 -10.88
CA GLY A 133 -11.77 -0.12 -11.25
C GLY A 133 -10.79 0.95 -10.74
N ARG A 134 -11.09 2.23 -10.98
CA ARG A 134 -10.27 3.35 -10.47
C ARG A 134 -10.21 3.36 -8.94
N LEU A 135 -11.35 3.19 -8.27
CA LEU A 135 -11.39 3.15 -6.80
C LEU A 135 -10.52 2.03 -6.24
N LEU A 136 -10.60 0.83 -6.80
CA LEU A 136 -9.78 -0.31 -6.37
C LEU A 136 -8.29 -0.07 -6.61
N THR A 137 -7.92 0.59 -7.72
CA THR A 137 -6.52 0.94 -7.97
C THR A 137 -5.99 1.96 -6.97
N GLU A 138 -6.78 2.97 -6.59
CA GLU A 138 -6.38 3.94 -5.57
C GLU A 138 -6.28 3.31 -4.18
N MET A 139 -7.24 2.47 -3.80
CA MET A 139 -7.18 1.72 -2.54
C MET A 139 -5.92 0.84 -2.46
N ARG A 140 -5.57 0.18 -3.58
CA ARG A 140 -4.35 -0.62 -3.66
C ARG A 140 -3.08 0.23 -3.52
N LYS A 141 -3.00 1.40 -4.18
CA LYS A 141 -1.86 2.31 -4.05
C LYS A 141 -1.67 2.77 -2.60
N ILE A 142 -2.75 3.16 -1.92
CA ILE A 142 -2.73 3.57 -0.51
C ILE A 142 -2.23 2.43 0.39
N GLN A 143 -2.71 1.20 0.15
CA GLN A 143 -2.26 0.02 0.89
C GLN A 143 -0.78 -0.29 0.66
N GLU A 144 -0.33 -0.28 -0.59
CA GLU A 144 1.08 -0.52 -0.95
C GLU A 144 2.01 0.53 -0.30
N ASP A 145 1.60 1.80 -0.26
CA ASP A 145 2.36 2.85 0.40
C ASP A 145 2.35 2.71 1.93
N ALA A 146 1.23 2.32 2.54
CA ALA A 146 1.16 2.02 3.97
C ALA A 146 2.05 0.83 4.34
N GLU A 147 2.03 -0.24 3.54
CA GLU A 147 2.91 -1.40 3.70
C GLU A 147 4.38 -1.03 3.51
N ARG A 148 4.69 -0.17 2.54
CA ARG A 148 6.05 0.33 2.31
C ARG A 148 6.54 1.17 3.49
N ARG A 149 5.71 2.03 4.08
CA ARG A 149 6.04 2.78 5.31
C ARG A 149 6.29 1.83 6.48
N LYS A 150 5.37 0.87 6.71
CA LYS A 150 5.50 -0.15 7.76
C LYS A 150 6.75 -1.01 7.57
N ALA A 151 7.09 -1.39 6.34
CA ALA A 151 8.30 -2.14 6.04
C ALA A 151 9.58 -1.32 6.33
N ARG A 152 9.58 -0.01 6.08
CA ARG A 152 10.68 0.89 6.44
C ARG A 152 10.83 1.00 7.96
N GLU A 153 9.74 1.17 8.70
CA GLU A 153 9.74 1.21 10.17
C GLU A 153 10.20 -0.11 10.77
N ASN A 154 9.69 -1.24 10.28
CA ASN A 154 10.13 -2.56 10.70
C ASN A 154 11.63 -2.78 10.46
N LYS A 155 12.18 -2.30 9.33
CA LYS A 155 13.63 -2.36 9.06
C LYS A 155 14.44 -1.50 10.02
N LYS A 156 13.95 -0.31 10.40
CA LYS A 156 14.59 0.57 11.39
C LYS A 156 14.61 -0.11 12.77
N LEU A 157 13.48 -0.66 13.21
CA LEU A 157 13.33 -1.28 14.52
C LEU A 157 13.88 -2.70 14.61
N ALA A 158 14.11 -3.39 13.49
CA ALA A 158 14.53 -4.79 13.47
C ALA A 158 15.79 -5.07 14.31
N LYS A 159 16.80 -4.20 14.23
CA LYS A 159 18.04 -4.36 15.00
C LYS A 159 17.81 -4.21 16.50
N GLU A 160 17.03 -3.22 16.89
CA GLU A 160 16.71 -2.98 18.30
C GLU A 160 15.84 -4.11 18.86
N VAL A 161 14.78 -4.50 18.15
CA VAL A 161 13.91 -5.61 18.53
C VAL A 161 14.71 -6.91 18.65
N GLN A 162 15.66 -7.17 17.75
CA GLN A 162 16.53 -8.35 17.85
C GLN A 162 17.43 -8.29 19.09
N ALA A 163 18.02 -7.12 19.38
CA ALA A 163 18.84 -6.93 20.57
C ALA A 163 18.04 -7.06 21.87
N GLN A 164 16.84 -6.49 21.93
CA GLN A 164 15.92 -6.61 23.07
C GLN A 164 15.49 -8.06 23.28
N LYS A 165 15.08 -8.78 22.22
CA LYS A 165 14.74 -10.21 22.30
C LYS A 165 15.90 -11.07 22.80
N MET A 166 17.14 -10.78 22.39
CA MET A 166 18.32 -11.50 22.90
C MET A 166 18.58 -11.20 24.38
N LYS A 167 18.41 -9.94 24.82
CA LYS A 167 18.50 -9.56 26.23
C LYS A 167 17.43 -10.23 27.07
N GLU A 168 16.18 -10.26 26.61
CA GLU A 168 15.07 -10.95 27.29
C GLU A 168 15.31 -12.45 27.39
N ARG A 169 15.71 -13.11 26.30
CA ARG A 169 16.08 -14.54 26.32
C ARG A 169 17.22 -14.83 27.29
N ALA A 170 18.22 -13.96 27.37
CA ALA A 170 19.31 -14.12 28.33
C ALA A 170 18.83 -13.92 29.77
N LYS A 171 17.94 -12.95 30.03
CA LYS A 171 17.31 -12.75 31.35
C LYS A 171 16.46 -13.95 31.76
N LEU A 172 15.61 -14.47 30.88
CA LEU A 172 14.79 -15.66 31.12
C LEU A 172 15.65 -16.88 31.46
N LYS A 173 16.70 -17.16 30.67
CA LYS A 173 17.64 -18.25 30.97
C LYS A 173 18.31 -18.09 32.33
N LYS A 174 18.70 -16.87 32.72
CA LYS A 174 19.27 -16.61 34.05
C LYS A 174 18.26 -16.89 35.16
N GLN A 175 17.03 -16.41 35.01
CA GLN A 175 15.94 -16.65 35.95
C GLN A 175 15.63 -18.16 36.09
N GLU A 176 15.58 -18.89 34.97
CA GLU A 176 15.42 -20.34 34.96
C GLU A 176 16.57 -21.04 35.71
N ILE A 177 17.83 -20.70 35.41
CA ILE A 177 19.00 -21.25 36.11
C ILE A 177 18.96 -20.93 37.61
N GLU A 178 18.59 -19.71 37.98
CA GLU A 178 18.44 -19.32 39.39
C GLU A 178 17.31 -20.09 40.08
N SER A 179 16.18 -20.31 39.41
CA SER A 179 15.08 -21.12 39.95
C SER A 179 15.50 -22.58 40.17
N VAL A 180 16.25 -23.17 39.23
CA VAL A 180 16.81 -24.53 39.35
C VAL A 180 17.85 -24.59 40.47
N LYS A 181 18.75 -23.59 40.58
CA LYS A 181 19.72 -23.51 41.68
C LYS A 181 19.03 -23.38 43.05
N LYS A 182 17.98 -22.55 43.15
CA LYS A 182 17.16 -22.43 44.37
C LYS A 182 16.48 -23.76 44.71
N TRP A 183 15.94 -24.47 43.72
CA TRP A 183 15.36 -25.80 43.90
C TRP A 183 16.40 -26.85 44.34
N MET A 184 17.57 -26.89 43.71
CA MET A 184 18.70 -27.76 44.10
C MET A 184 19.15 -27.48 45.54
N LYS A 185 19.29 -26.20 45.91
CA LYS A 185 19.67 -25.80 47.27
C LYS A 185 18.59 -26.19 48.28
N LYS A 186 17.31 -26.02 47.94
CA LYS A 186 16.18 -26.46 48.77
C LYS A 186 16.15 -27.98 48.94
N ARG A 187 16.45 -28.75 47.89
CA ARG A 187 16.56 -30.22 47.92
C ARG A 187 17.73 -30.71 48.78
N GLN A 188 18.87 -30.02 48.74
CA GLN A 188 20.01 -30.31 49.62
C GLN A 188 19.71 -29.97 51.08
N GLN A 189 19.03 -28.84 51.35
CA GLN A 189 18.68 -28.41 52.70
C GLN A 189 17.51 -29.23 53.30
N SER A 190 16.63 -29.79 52.48
CA SER A 190 15.54 -30.66 52.94
C SER A 190 15.97 -32.11 53.21
N GLY A 191 17.27 -32.41 53.19
CA GLY A 191 17.80 -33.72 53.58
C GLY A 191 17.28 -34.89 52.74
N PHE A 192 17.13 -34.73 51.41
CA PHE A 192 16.69 -35.83 50.55
C PHE A 192 17.79 -36.89 50.45
N ASP A 193 17.53 -38.10 50.96
CA ASP A 193 18.46 -39.22 51.09
C ASP A 193 19.20 -39.55 49.78
N LYS A 194 20.52 -39.64 49.88
CA LYS A 194 21.45 -39.98 48.80
C LYS A 194 21.63 -41.50 48.63
N GLU A 195 20.63 -42.31 48.97
CA GLU A 195 20.76 -43.78 49.00
C GLU A 195 19.99 -44.51 47.88
N GLY A 196 19.59 -43.82 46.80
CA GLY A 196 18.73 -44.43 45.78
C GLY A 196 18.84 -43.94 44.33
N ALA A 197 19.94 -43.30 43.92
CA ALA A 197 20.13 -42.91 42.51
C ALA A 197 21.54 -43.24 42.02
N GLY A 198 21.76 -44.51 41.70
CA GLY A 198 22.91 -44.94 40.93
C GLY A 198 22.92 -44.30 39.54
N GLY A 199 24.04 -43.66 39.20
CA GLY A 199 24.49 -43.52 37.81
C GLY A 199 24.00 -42.30 37.03
N LEU A 200 24.29 -41.08 37.48
CA LEU A 200 24.50 -39.98 36.51
C LEU A 200 25.45 -38.92 37.08
N ASP A 201 26.73 -39.30 37.17
CA ASP A 201 27.83 -38.37 37.37
C ASP A 201 28.19 -37.74 36.01
N LEU A 202 27.54 -36.62 35.66
CA LEU A 202 28.10 -35.70 34.65
C LEU A 202 28.92 -34.66 35.40
N ALA A 203 30.17 -35.01 35.68
CA ALA A 203 31.21 -34.06 36.01
C ALA A 203 31.31 -33.01 34.88
N ILE A 204 30.84 -31.81 35.15
CA ILE A 204 31.24 -30.62 34.41
C ILE A 204 32.49 -30.12 35.12
N ASP A 205 33.65 -30.47 34.58
CA ASP A 205 34.95 -30.04 35.09
C ASP A 205 35.05 -28.51 35.10
N GLU A 206 35.32 -27.98 36.28
CA GLU A 206 35.55 -26.57 36.59
C GLU A 206 37.00 -26.16 36.26
N ASP A 207 37.51 -26.53 35.07
CA ASP A 207 38.83 -26.12 34.59
C ASP A 207 38.82 -25.97 33.06
N GLY A 208 38.53 -24.74 32.62
CA GLY A 208 38.38 -24.34 31.21
C GLY A 208 39.67 -24.25 30.39
N THR A 209 40.61 -25.21 30.53
CA THR A 209 41.92 -25.16 29.82
C THR A 209 42.20 -26.38 28.95
N LYS A 210 41.17 -27.02 28.37
CA LYS A 210 41.35 -27.98 27.28
C LYS A 210 40.43 -27.62 26.11
N PRO A 211 40.95 -27.02 25.01
CA PRO A 211 40.15 -26.85 23.83
C PRO A 211 39.77 -28.23 23.29
N PHE A 212 38.47 -28.45 23.15
CA PHE A 212 37.90 -29.63 22.49
C PHE A 212 38.61 -29.84 21.15
N GLN A 213 39.48 -30.84 21.06
CA GLN A 213 40.24 -31.13 19.84
C GLN A 213 39.25 -31.56 18.74
N ARG A 214 38.85 -30.61 17.90
CA ARG A 214 38.19 -30.93 16.63
C ARG A 214 39.21 -31.63 15.76
N SER A 215 38.99 -32.91 15.48
CA SER A 215 39.81 -33.67 14.55
C SER A 215 39.82 -32.99 13.18
N ASN A 216 40.98 -32.51 12.72
CA ASN A 216 41.23 -31.99 11.36
C ASN A 216 41.25 -33.11 10.30
N LYS A 217 40.48 -34.17 10.48
CA LYS A 217 40.39 -35.25 9.49
C LYS A 217 39.33 -34.85 8.46
N ASN A 218 39.80 -34.32 7.33
CA ASN A 218 38.99 -34.17 6.13
C ASN A 218 38.29 -35.49 5.86
N ARG A 219 36.95 -35.49 5.85
CA ARG A 219 36.17 -36.67 5.47
C ARG A 219 36.56 -37.04 4.03
N PRO A 220 37.00 -38.29 3.76
CA PRO A 220 37.33 -38.70 2.41
C PRO A 220 36.06 -38.59 1.54
N GLY A 221 36.14 -37.83 0.45
CA GLY A 221 35.05 -37.68 -0.53
C GLY A 221 34.39 -36.31 -0.64
N VAL A 222 34.89 -35.26 0.04
CA VAL A 222 34.33 -33.89 -0.09
C VAL A 222 35.43 -32.91 -0.52
N SER A 223 35.27 -32.25 -1.67
CA SER A 223 36.20 -31.24 -2.16
C SER A 223 36.15 -29.97 -1.29
N PRO A 224 37.29 -29.30 -1.04
CA PRO A 224 37.31 -28.02 -0.31
C PRO A 224 36.40 -26.99 -1.01
N GLY A 225 35.28 -26.63 -0.37
CA GLY A 225 34.30 -25.68 -0.89
C GLY A 225 32.87 -26.22 -1.06
N ASP A 226 32.66 -27.53 -0.92
CA ASP A 226 31.32 -28.12 -1.05
C ASP A 226 30.53 -28.01 0.27
N ARG A 227 29.55 -27.11 0.31
CA ARG A 227 28.63 -26.90 1.45
C ARG A 227 27.46 -27.88 1.47
N SER A 228 27.37 -28.83 0.53
CA SER A 228 26.23 -29.75 0.41
C SER A 228 26.31 -31.00 1.31
N GLY A 229 27.38 -31.16 2.10
CA GLY A 229 27.43 -32.16 3.16
C GLY A 229 27.50 -33.62 2.67
N GLY A 230 27.98 -33.87 1.45
CA GLY A 230 28.33 -35.22 1.00
C GLY A 230 27.16 -36.21 0.85
N LYS A 231 25.92 -35.72 0.71
CA LYS A 231 24.77 -36.56 0.34
C LYS A 231 24.43 -36.39 -1.14
N ALA A 232 25.32 -36.87 -2.00
CA ALA A 232 24.92 -37.31 -3.33
C ALA A 232 24.74 -38.83 -3.27
N THR A 233 23.54 -39.25 -2.86
CA THR A 233 23.10 -40.65 -2.96
C THR A 233 23.12 -41.04 -4.43
N PHE A 234 24.05 -41.93 -4.78
CA PHE A 234 23.99 -42.76 -5.97
C PHE A 234 22.70 -43.59 -5.94
N GLY A 235 21.92 -43.50 -7.02
CA GLY A 235 21.00 -44.55 -7.47
C GLY A 235 19.61 -44.59 -6.83
N GLY A 236 18.57 -44.39 -7.66
CA GLY A 236 17.26 -45.01 -7.43
C GLY A 236 16.04 -44.12 -7.58
N LYS A 237 15.49 -44.08 -8.80
CA LYS A 237 14.06 -43.90 -9.13
C LYS A 237 13.24 -42.89 -8.31
N GLY A 238 13.16 -41.65 -8.80
CA GLY A 238 12.09 -40.72 -8.47
C GLY A 238 11.38 -40.25 -9.74
N LYS A 239 10.18 -40.80 -9.99
CA LYS A 239 9.22 -40.35 -11.01
C LYS A 239 8.85 -38.89 -10.74
N GLY A 240 9.02 -38.03 -11.74
CA GLY A 240 8.41 -36.70 -11.81
C GLY A 240 8.46 -36.22 -13.27
N PRO A 241 7.33 -35.88 -13.90
CA PRO A 241 7.31 -35.36 -15.25
C PRO A 241 7.83 -33.92 -15.24
N ASP A 242 8.40 -33.48 -16.36
CA ASP A 242 8.92 -32.12 -16.58
C ASP A 242 10.17 -31.70 -15.81
N LYS A 243 11.30 -32.27 -16.23
CA LYS A 243 12.53 -31.50 -16.45
C LYS A 243 13.37 -32.21 -17.50
N LYS A 244 13.20 -31.83 -18.77
CA LYS A 244 14.19 -32.09 -19.83
C LYS A 244 15.54 -31.57 -19.33
N ARG A 245 16.35 -32.46 -18.76
CA ARG A 245 17.77 -32.21 -18.48
C ARG A 245 18.41 -32.02 -19.85
N LYS A 246 18.63 -30.75 -20.22
CA LYS A 246 19.32 -30.38 -21.46
C LYS A 246 20.61 -31.20 -21.56
N SER A 247 20.77 -31.94 -22.66
CA SER A 247 21.89 -32.87 -22.85
C SER A 247 23.22 -32.13 -22.71
N ARG A 248 24.29 -32.88 -22.42
CA ARG A 248 25.64 -32.32 -22.32
C ARG A 248 26.02 -31.56 -23.60
N GLU A 249 25.60 -32.05 -24.76
CA GLU A 249 25.81 -31.39 -26.05
C GLU A 249 25.08 -30.04 -26.13
N PHE A 250 23.85 -29.93 -25.61
CA PHE A 250 23.15 -28.64 -25.55
C PHE A 250 23.85 -27.65 -24.60
N ARG A 251 24.45 -28.14 -23.52
CA ARG A 251 25.17 -27.29 -22.56
C ARG A 251 26.51 -26.86 -23.14
N ASP A 252 27.20 -27.74 -23.85
CA ASP A 252 28.47 -27.44 -24.50
C ASP A 252 28.28 -26.56 -25.74
N SER A 253 27.17 -26.69 -26.48
CA SER A 253 26.84 -25.76 -27.58
C SER A 253 26.50 -24.36 -27.06
N LYS A 254 25.78 -24.27 -25.93
CA LYS A 254 25.36 -22.99 -25.36
C LYS A 254 26.47 -22.27 -24.58
N PHE A 255 27.37 -23.01 -23.92
CA PHE A 255 28.35 -22.43 -22.99
C PHE A 255 29.81 -22.81 -23.28
N GLY A 256 30.07 -23.62 -24.30
CA GLY A 256 31.38 -24.23 -24.56
C GLY A 256 31.64 -25.44 -23.65
N PHE A 257 32.68 -26.21 -23.99
CA PHE A 257 33.11 -27.38 -23.20
C PHE A 257 33.37 -26.99 -21.74
N GLY A 258 32.67 -27.66 -20.81
CA GLY A 258 32.75 -27.38 -19.38
C GLY A 258 31.58 -26.59 -18.79
N GLY A 259 30.57 -26.25 -19.60
CA GLY A 259 29.35 -25.61 -19.12
C GLY A 259 29.51 -24.12 -18.78
N ARG A 260 28.50 -23.56 -18.10
CA ARG A 260 28.36 -22.11 -17.87
C ARG A 260 29.57 -21.53 -17.12
N LYS A 261 30.48 -20.91 -17.86
CA LYS A 261 31.62 -20.16 -17.30
C LYS A 261 31.09 -19.01 -16.44
N GLY A 262 31.60 -18.89 -15.21
CA GLY A 262 31.17 -17.86 -14.26
C GLY A 262 31.27 -16.47 -14.89
N LEU A 263 30.17 -15.72 -14.90
CA LEU A 263 30.15 -14.38 -15.47
C LEU A 263 31.07 -13.47 -14.64
N LYS A 264 31.89 -12.66 -15.33
CA LYS A 264 32.50 -11.48 -14.70
C LYS A 264 31.37 -10.57 -14.19
N LYS A 265 31.60 -9.92 -13.05
CA LYS A 265 30.67 -9.00 -12.37
C LYS A 265 30.13 -8.00 -13.41
N GLN A 266 28.81 -8.01 -13.63
CA GLN A 266 28.15 -7.22 -14.68
C GLN A 266 27.78 -5.79 -14.24
N ASN A 267 28.23 -5.36 -13.06
CA ASN A 267 28.08 -3.98 -12.62
C ASN A 267 29.36 -3.22 -13.00
N SER A 268 29.47 -2.80 -14.27
CA SER A 268 30.49 -1.83 -14.71
C SER A 268 29.91 -0.41 -14.59
N ALA A 269 30.77 0.59 -14.39
CA ALA A 269 30.33 1.99 -14.23
C ALA A 269 29.42 2.47 -15.37
N GLU A 270 29.64 1.97 -16.58
CA GLU A 270 28.83 2.24 -17.78
C GLU A 270 27.39 1.70 -17.67
N THR A 271 27.18 0.51 -17.08
CA THR A 271 25.84 -0.07 -16.90
C THR A 271 24.99 0.61 -15.82
N THR A 272 25.59 1.43 -14.96
CA THR A 272 24.86 2.17 -13.92
C THR A 272 24.08 3.37 -14.45
N ASN A 273 24.42 3.88 -15.64
CA ASN A 273 23.81 5.07 -16.25
C ASN A 273 23.01 4.79 -17.53
N ASP A 274 22.74 3.51 -17.87
CA ASP A 274 21.96 3.16 -19.07
C ASP A 274 20.46 3.13 -18.76
N PHE A 275 19.78 4.26 -19.00
CA PHE A 275 18.32 4.43 -18.84
C PHE A 275 17.52 4.19 -20.12
N ARG A 276 18.15 3.69 -21.20
CA ARG A 276 17.51 3.57 -22.52
C ARG A 276 16.31 2.61 -22.56
N GLY A 277 16.13 1.76 -21.54
CA GLY A 277 15.02 0.81 -21.43
C GLY A 277 13.78 1.33 -20.66
N PHE A 278 13.79 2.56 -20.14
CA PHE A 278 12.71 3.11 -19.31
C PHE A 278 11.60 3.83 -20.08
N HIS A 279 11.69 3.94 -21.40
CA HIS A 279 10.57 4.43 -22.21
C HIS A 279 9.72 3.27 -22.74
N LYS A 280 8.63 3.00 -22.03
CA LYS A 280 7.42 2.40 -22.59
C LYS A 280 6.20 2.82 -21.77
#